data_AF-C0L3G7-F1
#
_entry.id   AF-C0L3G7-F1
#
_cell.length_a   1.000
_cell.length_b   1.000
_cell.length_c   1.000
_cell.angle_alpha   90.00
_cell.angle_beta   90.00
_cell.angle_gamma   90.00
#
_symmetry.space_group_name_H-M   'P 1'
#
loop_
_entity.id
_entity.type
_entity.pdbx_description
1 polymer ?
#
loop_
_entity_poly.entity_id
_entity_poly.type
_entity_poly.pdbx_seq_one_letter_code
_entity_poly.pdbx_strand_id
1 'polypeptide(L)'
;MARSIDPLVVGKVIGDVIDTFVPSVDMAIHYSSRQVTNGCQMKPSATAQAPEIQLSDNSEGNNYYTLTKVGLIMPLNLDYDGSGCSKPQRTKFA
;
A
#
# COMPACT_ATOMS: atom_id res chain seq x y z
N MET A 1 4.71 -25.56 1.71
CA MET A 1 3.85 -24.39 1.43
C MET A 1 4.33 -23.26 2.32
N ALA A 2 4.97 -22.23 1.77
CA ALA A 2 5.36 -21.08 2.55
C ALA A 2 4.07 -20.43 3.08
N ARG A 3 3.86 -20.47 4.41
CA ARG A 3 2.84 -19.65 5.05
C ARG A 3 3.27 -18.21 4.80
N SER A 4 2.68 -17.57 3.79
CA SER A 4 2.88 -16.14 3.53
C SER A 4 2.27 -15.41 4.71
N ILE A 5 3.07 -15.17 5.74
CA ILE A 5 2.69 -14.33 6.87
C ILE A 5 2.37 -12.96 6.26
N ASP A 6 1.20 -12.43 6.58
CA ASP A 6 0.74 -11.17 5.99
C ASP A 6 1.79 -10.08 6.26
N PRO A 7 2.32 -9.41 5.22
CA PRO A 7 3.35 -8.39 5.40
C PRO A 7 2.90 -7.24 6.30
N LEU A 8 1.59 -6.99 6.46
CA LEU A 8 1.04 -6.01 7.39
C LEU A 8 1.18 -6.45 8.86
N VAL A 9 1.15 -7.76 9.11
CA VAL A 9 1.44 -8.35 10.44
C VAL A 9 2.93 -8.25 10.72
N VAL A 10 3.78 -8.61 9.75
CA VAL A 10 5.24 -8.53 9.90
C VAL A 10 5.71 -7.09 10.11
N GLY A 11 5.09 -6.13 9.40
CA GLY A 11 5.36 -4.69 9.55
C GLY A 11 4.72 -4.04 10.77
N LYS A 12 4.06 -4.81 11.66
CA LYS A 12 3.29 -4.34 12.84
C LYS A 12 2.18 -3.33 12.52
N VAL A 13 1.79 -3.19 11.26
CA VAL A 13 0.70 -2.28 10.83
C VAL A 13 -0.62 -2.74 11.44
N ILE A 14 -0.85 -4.06 11.45
CA ILE A 14 -1.94 -4.68 12.20
C ILE A 14 -1.59 -4.62 13.70
N GLY A 15 -2.41 -3.91 14.48
CA GLY A 15 -2.22 -3.64 15.90
C GLY A 15 -1.75 -2.21 16.21
N ASP A 16 -0.85 -1.63 15.41
CA ASP A 16 -0.37 -0.25 15.64
C ASP A 16 -1.23 0.80 14.89
N VAL A 17 -1.79 0.46 13.71
CA VAL A 17 -2.57 1.40 12.87
C VAL A 17 -4.00 0.92 12.62
N ILE A 18 -4.17 -0.38 12.37
CA ILE A 18 -5.45 -1.00 12.04
C ILE A 18 -5.64 -2.31 12.79
N ASP A 19 -6.89 -2.66 13.12
CA ASP A 19 -7.21 -3.96 13.71
C ASP A 19 -7.11 -5.09 12.69
N THR A 20 -7.12 -6.34 13.18
CA THR A 20 -7.09 -7.51 12.30
C THR A 20 -8.37 -7.55 11.46
N PHE A 21 -8.22 -7.61 10.13
CA PHE A 21 -9.35 -7.60 9.18
C PHE A 21 -9.23 -8.73 8.17
N VAL A 22 -10.35 -9.07 7.54
CA VAL A 22 -10.38 -9.99 6.39
C VAL A 22 -10.41 -9.16 5.11
N PRO A 23 -9.40 -9.25 4.25
CA PRO A 23 -9.38 -8.46 3.02
C PRO A 23 -10.49 -8.89 2.05
N SER A 24 -11.34 -7.94 1.65
CA SER A 24 -12.42 -8.18 0.68
C SER A 24 -12.14 -7.55 -0.68
N VAL A 25 -11.32 -6.50 -0.75
CA VAL A 25 -11.06 -5.73 -1.97
C VAL A 25 -9.58 -5.74 -2.31
N ASP A 26 -9.26 -6.03 -3.56
CA ASP A 26 -7.91 -5.93 -4.09
C ASP A 26 -7.65 -4.50 -4.58
N MET A 27 -6.58 -3.88 -4.10
CA MET A 27 -6.18 -2.52 -4.47
C MET A 27 -4.74 -2.51 -4.99
N ALA A 28 -4.51 -1.74 -6.06
CA ALA A 28 -3.18 -1.41 -6.53
C ALA A 28 -3.02 0.11 -6.59
N ILE A 29 -2.00 0.61 -5.90
CA ILE A 29 -1.68 2.03 -5.85
C ILE A 29 -0.41 2.24 -6.67
N HIS A 30 -0.44 3.19 -7.60
CA HIS A 30 0.69 3.55 -8.44
C HIS A 30 1.04 5.03 -8.26
N TYR A 31 2.31 5.32 -7.97
CA TYR A 31 2.84 6.67 -8.06
C TYR A 31 3.64 6.78 -9.35
N SER A 32 3.13 7.54 -10.32
CA SER A 32 3.68 7.61 -11.68
C SER A 32 3.79 6.20 -12.28
N SER A 33 4.99 5.70 -12.53
CA SER A 33 5.25 4.36 -13.10
C SER A 33 5.55 3.27 -12.06
N ARG A 34 5.55 3.59 -10.76
CA ARG A 34 5.92 2.64 -9.70
C ARG A 34 4.70 2.21 -8.88
N GLN A 35 4.46 0.90 -8.84
CA GLN A 35 3.47 0.31 -7.95
C GLN A 35 3.97 0.32 -6.50
N VAL A 36 3.13 0.75 -5.58
CA VAL A 36 3.38 0.67 -4.15
C VAL A 36 3.17 -0.76 -3.69
N THR A 37 4.16 -1.30 -2.98
CA THR A 37 4.08 -2.60 -2.33
C THR A 37 4.40 -2.45 -0.84
N ASN A 38 3.94 -3.39 -0.03
CA ASN A 38 4.16 -3.38 1.41
C ASN A 38 5.66 -3.44 1.73
N GLY A 39 6.14 -2.49 2.54
CA GLY A 39 7.56 -2.37 2.88
C GLY A 39 8.43 -1.69 1.82
N CYS A 40 7.87 -1.18 0.72
CA CYS A 40 8.64 -0.43 -0.28
C CYS A 40 8.95 1.00 0.19
N GLN A 41 10.21 1.43 0.03
CA GLN A 41 10.62 2.79 0.29
C GLN A 41 10.50 3.62 -1.00
N MET A 42 9.68 4.68 -0.93
CA MET A 42 9.48 5.62 -2.05
C MET A 42 10.11 6.97 -1.73
N LYS A 43 10.68 7.62 -2.75
CA LYS A 43 11.17 9.00 -2.62
C LYS A 43 10.01 9.94 -2.30
N PRO A 44 10.16 10.90 -1.37
CA PRO A 44 9.12 11.89 -1.08
C PRO A 44 8.66 12.65 -2.33
N SER A 45 9.60 13.00 -3.22
CA SER A 45 9.32 13.66 -4.51
C SER A 45 8.46 12.80 -5.45
N ALA A 46 8.64 11.48 -5.44
CA ALA A 46 7.82 10.56 -6.23
C ALA A 46 6.39 10.43 -5.68
N THR A 47 6.18 10.75 -4.41
CA THR A 47 4.86 10.69 -3.74
C THR A 47 4.19 12.06 -3.58
N ALA A 48 4.72 13.10 -4.22
CA ALA A 48 4.21 14.47 -4.13
C ALA A 48 2.90 14.66 -4.90
N GLN A 49 2.72 13.91 -5.99
CA GLN A 49 1.49 13.88 -6.78
C GLN A 49 0.53 12.83 -6.22
N ALA A 50 -0.76 13.02 -6.48
CA ALA A 50 -1.78 12.02 -6.13
C ALA A 50 -1.49 10.70 -6.88
N PRO A 51 -1.63 9.54 -6.20
CA PRO A 51 -1.43 8.25 -6.86
C PRO A 51 -2.62 7.88 -7.73
N GLU A 52 -2.37 7.03 -8.72
CA GLU A 52 -3.40 6.28 -9.42
C GLU A 52 -3.81 5.07 -8.58
N ILE A 53 -5.12 4.84 -8.45
CA ILE A 53 -5.67 3.78 -7.61
C ILE A 53 -6.55 2.90 -8.46
N GLN A 54 -6.22 1.61 -8.50
CA GLN A 54 -7.01 0.59 -9.17
C GLN A 54 -7.64 -0.30 -8.10
N LEU A 55 -8.96 -0.30 -8.06
CA LEU A 55 -9.75 -1.15 -7.17
C LEU A 55 -10.35 -2.29 -7.97
N SER A 56 -10.27 -3.50 -7.43
CA SER A 56 -10.91 -4.69 -7.96
C SER A 56 -11.77 -5.29 -6.85
N ASP A 57 -13.06 -4.99 -6.91
CA ASP A 57 -14.11 -5.57 -6.06
C ASP A 57 -14.91 -6.57 -6.90
N ASN A 58 -15.21 -7.75 -6.34
CA ASN A 58 -16.02 -8.76 -7.01
C ASN A 58 -17.52 -8.62 -6.72
N SER A 59 -17.90 -7.67 -5.86
CA SER A 59 -19.28 -7.46 -5.44
C SER A 59 -20.11 -6.85 -6.57
N GLU A 60 -21.32 -7.37 -6.78
CA GLU A 60 -22.25 -6.91 -7.82
C GLU A 60 -22.94 -5.57 -7.50
N GLY A 61 -22.52 -4.90 -6.40
CA GLY A 61 -23.11 -3.65 -5.91
C GLY A 61 -22.27 -2.42 -6.21
N ASN A 62 -22.91 -1.24 -6.23
CA ASN A 62 -22.23 0.05 -6.30
C ASN A 62 -21.66 0.43 -4.93
N ASN A 63 -20.52 -0.14 -4.57
CA ASN A 63 -19.83 0.16 -3.33
C ASN A 63 -18.98 1.44 -3.47
N TYR A 64 -19.04 2.30 -2.46
CA TYR A 64 -18.20 3.50 -2.37
C TYR A 64 -17.15 3.32 -1.29
N TYR A 65 -15.89 3.63 -1.63
CA TYR A 65 -14.75 3.43 -0.75
C TYR A 65 -14.12 4.77 -0.36
N THR A 66 -13.64 4.85 0.88
CA THR A 66 -12.86 6.00 1.38
C THR A 66 -11.41 5.59 1.57
N LEU A 67 -10.48 6.40 1.07
CA LEU A 67 -9.05 6.14 1.14
C LEU A 67 -8.39 7.16 2.07
N THR A 68 -7.70 6.68 3.10
CA THR A 68 -7.03 7.54 4.08
C THR A 68 -5.53 7.22 4.11
N LYS A 69 -4.70 8.22 3.78
CA LYS A 69 -3.25 8.15 3.95
C LYS A 69 -2.90 8.54 5.39
N VAL A 70 -2.41 7.58 6.18
CA VAL A 70 -1.89 7.86 7.53
C VAL A 70 -0.38 8.02 7.45
N GLY A 71 0.11 9.22 7.77
CA GLY A 71 1.54 9.53 7.77
C GLY A 71 2.10 9.55 9.19
N LEU A 72 2.85 8.52 9.58
CA LEU A 72 3.68 8.57 10.77
C LEU A 72 5.03 9.16 10.37
N ILE A 73 5.14 10.49 10.46
CA ILE A 73 6.37 11.29 10.33
C ILE A 73 7.03 11.25 8.93
N MET A 74 6.98 12.36 8.19
CA MET A 74 7.74 12.55 6.94
C MET A 74 9.03 13.31 7.28
N PRO A 75 10.21 12.68 7.40
CA PRO A 75 11.45 13.43 7.45
C PRO A 75 11.66 14.11 6.09
N LEU A 76 11.80 15.45 6.11
CA LEU A 76 12.35 16.22 5.00
C LEU A 76 13.83 15.81 4.82
N ASN A 77 14.28 15.65 3.57
CA ASN A 77 15.65 15.32 3.08
C ASN A 77 15.90 13.83 2.81
N LEU A 78 16.67 13.39 1.81
CA LEU A 78 17.25 13.92 0.56
C LEU A 78 17.69 12.64 -0.19
N ASP A 79 17.60 12.62 -1.53
CA ASP A 79 18.18 11.64 -2.47
C ASP A 79 18.58 10.24 -1.94
N TYR A 80 17.70 9.24 -2.10
CA TYR A 80 18.06 7.82 -1.99
C TYR A 80 17.81 7.12 -3.31
N ASP A 81 18.87 6.62 -3.97
CA ASP A 81 18.78 5.96 -5.28
C ASP A 81 17.94 4.66 -5.19
N GLY A 82 16.69 4.77 -5.62
CA GLY A 82 15.65 3.76 -5.44
C GLY A 82 15.77 2.62 -6.44
N SER A 83 16.65 1.67 -6.16
CA SER A 83 16.75 0.37 -6.83
C SER A 83 16.23 -0.75 -5.92
N GLY A 84 14.91 -0.92 -5.85
CA GLY A 84 14.35 -2.04 -5.09
C GLY A 84 12.84 -2.04 -4.90
N CYS A 85 12.08 -2.29 -5.97
CA CYS A 85 10.74 -2.85 -5.83
C CYS A 85 10.60 -3.99 -6.83
N SER A 86 11.26 -5.11 -6.55
CA SER A 86 11.13 -6.31 -7.38
C SER A 86 9.85 -7.04 -6.98
N LYS A 87 8.89 -6.99 -7.91
CA LYS A 87 7.61 -7.71 -8.01
C LYS A 87 6.39 -6.92 -7.56
N PRO A 88 5.35 -6.83 -8.42
CA PRO A 88 4.06 -6.27 -8.05
C PRO A 88 3.43 -7.16 -6.98
N GLN A 89 3.19 -6.61 -5.78
CA GLN A 89 2.35 -7.24 -4.78
C GLN A 89 1.03 -6.49 -4.73
N ARG A 90 -0.07 -7.23 -4.86
CA ARG A 90 -1.42 -6.71 -4.75
C ARG A 90 -1.69 -6.44 -3.28
N THR A 91 -2.03 -5.20 -2.95
CA THR A 91 -2.31 -4.79 -1.56
C THR A 91 -3.78 -5.04 -1.30
N LYS A 92 -4.08 -5.84 -0.28
CA LYS A 92 -5.46 -6.19 0.03
C LYS A 92 -5.98 -5.31 1.17
N PHE A 93 -7.19 -4.81 1.03
CA PHE A 93 -7.85 -4.00 2.05
C PHE A 93 -9.21 -4.61 2.43
N ALA A 94 -9.68 -4.25 3.62
CA ALA A 94 -10.99 -4.64 4.15
C ALA A 94 -12.11 -4.13 3.25
#